data_AF-A0A3L7JRD0-F1
#
_entry.id   AF-A0A3L7JRD0-F1
#
_cell.length_a   1.000
_cell.length_b   1.000
_cell.length_c   1.000
_cell.angle_alpha   90.00
_cell.angle_beta   90.00
_cell.angle_gamma   90.00
#
_symmetry.space_group_name_H-M   'P 1'
#
loop_
_entity.id
_entity.type
_entity.pdbx_description
1 polymer ?
#
loop_
_entity_poly.entity_id
_entity_poly.type
_entity_poly.pdbx_seq_one_letter_code
_entity_poly.pdbx_strand_id
1 'polypeptide(L)'
;MMNLYMYFTVIPVIFILSLIWTVYRFNSFHSMKKPLLEGSLISAALFILSSVWWWFSQTDRMSQWLGILYYLVAFIILSSIKALILSLMITWKYSKENELSANNQLLNEE
;
A
#
# COMPACT_ATOMS: atom_id res chain seq x y z
N MET A 1 30.44 4.32 0.79
CA MET A 1 29.70 3.11 1.26
C MET A 1 28.43 3.44 2.06
N MET A 2 27.79 4.61 1.86
CA MET A 2 26.65 5.06 2.70
C MET A 2 25.27 4.96 2.00
N ASN A 3 25.21 4.52 0.74
CA ASN A 3 23.99 4.62 -0.08
C ASN A 3 23.10 3.36 -0.06
N LEU A 4 23.61 2.19 0.35
CA LEU A 4 22.83 0.95 0.30
C LEU A 4 21.75 0.90 1.39
N TYR A 5 22.07 1.33 2.61
CA TYR A 5 21.11 1.29 3.71
C TYR A 5 19.93 2.24 3.49
N MET A 6 20.16 3.45 2.96
CA MET A 6 19.05 4.35 2.56
C MET A 6 18.20 3.73 1.44
N TYR A 7 18.83 3.08 0.47
CA TYR A 7 18.15 2.44 -0.65
C TYR A 7 17.14 1.38 -0.21
N PHE A 8 17.51 0.53 0.76
CA PHE A 8 16.62 -0.53 1.26
C PHE A 8 15.62 -0.06 2.32
N THR A 9 15.92 1.02 3.07
CA THR A 9 15.05 1.51 4.15
C THR A 9 13.91 2.40 3.67
N VAL A 10 14.07 3.09 2.53
CA VAL A 10 13.03 3.95 1.96
C VAL A 10 11.78 3.17 1.55
N ILE A 11 11.95 1.96 1.01
CA ILE A 11 10.85 1.11 0.54
C ILE A 11 9.87 0.69 1.66
N PRO A 12 10.32 0.05 2.77
CA PRO A 12 9.41 -0.34 3.83
C PRO A 12 8.74 0.86 4.49
N VAL A 13 9.42 2.01 4.58
CA VAL A 13 8.85 3.25 5.12
C VAL A 13 7.70 3.75 4.24
N ILE A 14 7.92 3.87 2.92
CA ILE A 14 6.87 4.26 1.96
C ILE A 14 5.70 3.28 2.00
N PHE A 15 5.99 1.99 2.12
CA PHE A 15 4.95 0.96 2.21
C PHE A 15 4.08 1.12 3.45
N ILE A 16 4.69 1.23 4.63
CA ILE A 16 3.99 1.36 5.91
C ILE A 16 3.13 2.62 5.92
N LEU A 17 3.69 3.76 5.53
CA LEU A 17 2.96 5.04 5.45
C LEU A 17 1.74 4.93 4.54
N SER A 18 1.92 4.35 3.36
CA SER A 18 0.81 4.20 2.41
C SER A 18 -0.23 3.18 2.88
N LEU A 19 0.19 2.08 3.51
CA LEU A 19 -0.70 1.06 4.02
C LEU A 19 -1.54 1.59 5.18
N ILE A 20 -0.93 2.28 6.14
CA ILE A 20 -1.64 2.95 7.24
C ILE A 20 -2.68 3.91 6.67
N TRP A 21 -2.30 4.72 5.68
CA TRP A 21 -3.23 5.64 5.02
C TRP A 21 -4.41 4.92 4.37
N THR A 22 -4.14 3.88 3.57
CA THR A 22 -5.19 3.10 2.89
C THR A 22 -6.13 2.41 3.89
N VAL A 23 -5.60 1.82 4.96
CA VAL A 23 -6.39 1.15 6.02
C VAL A 23 -7.25 2.17 6.77
N TYR A 24 -6.67 3.29 7.18
CA TYR A 24 -7.40 4.37 7.86
C TYR A 24 -8.56 4.89 6.99
N ARG A 25 -8.29 5.14 5.71
CA ARG A 25 -9.28 5.63 4.74
C ARG A 25 -10.35 4.58 4.42
N PHE A 26 -9.99 3.30 4.38
CA PHE A 26 -10.95 2.21 4.16
C PHE A 26 -12.00 2.13 5.28
N ASN A 27 -11.62 2.37 6.54
CA ASN A 27 -12.59 2.43 7.64
C ASN A 27 -13.54 3.63 7.53
N SER A 28 -13.12 4.73 6.91
CA SER A 28 -13.98 5.92 6.71
C SER A 28 -14.90 5.84 5.48
N PHE A 29 -14.59 5.00 4.47
CA PHE A 29 -15.37 4.92 3.24
C PHE A 29 -15.90 3.50 2.98
N HIS A 30 -17.21 3.37 2.79
CA HIS A 30 -17.87 2.10 2.39
C HIS A 30 -17.50 1.60 0.97
N SER A 31 -16.50 2.19 0.31
CA SER A 31 -16.10 1.85 -1.06
C SER A 31 -14.62 1.56 -1.16
N MET A 32 -14.29 0.47 -1.84
CA MET A 32 -12.92 -0.05 -1.99
C MET A 32 -12.06 0.74 -2.97
N LYS A 33 -12.69 1.30 -4.02
CA LYS A 33 -11.98 1.86 -5.18
C LYS A 33 -11.23 3.15 -4.84
N LYS A 34 -11.86 4.04 -4.06
CA LYS A 34 -11.28 5.32 -3.65
C LYS A 34 -10.02 5.20 -2.78
N PRO A 35 -10.03 4.47 -1.65
CA PRO A 35 -8.85 4.38 -0.77
C PRO A 35 -7.68 3.62 -1.43
N LEU A 36 -7.97 2.67 -2.32
CA LEU A 36 -6.94 1.97 -3.09
C LEU A 36 -6.31 2.87 -4.14
N LEU A 37 -7.10 3.67 -4.86
CA LEU A 37 -6.60 4.62 -5.86
C LEU A 37 -5.77 5.73 -5.19
N GLU A 38 -6.28 6.36 -4.13
CA GLU A 38 -5.56 7.41 -3.38
C GLU A 38 -4.26 6.88 -2.79
N GLY A 39 -4.30 5.71 -2.13
CA GLY A 39 -3.10 5.10 -1.56
C GLY A 39 -2.06 4.71 -2.62
N SER A 40 -2.51 4.25 -3.79
CA SER A 40 -1.61 3.93 -4.91
C SER A 40 -1.00 5.17 -5.55
N LEU A 41 -1.77 6.25 -5.69
CA LEU A 41 -1.26 7.55 -6.17
C LEU A 41 -0.20 8.13 -5.22
N ILE A 42 -0.44 8.08 -3.91
CA ILE A 42 0.51 8.55 -2.90
C ILE A 42 1.80 7.70 -2.96
N SER A 43 1.67 6.36 -3.01
CA SER A 43 2.83 5.49 -3.19
C SER A 43 3.58 5.81 -4.48
N ALA A 44 2.89 5.97 -5.60
CA ALA A 44 3.51 6.25 -6.89
C ALA A 44 4.31 7.56 -6.84
N ALA A 45 3.74 8.64 -6.28
CA ALA A 45 4.42 9.90 -6.10
C ALA A 45 5.70 9.77 -5.25
N LEU A 46 5.63 9.02 -4.14
CA LEU A 46 6.79 8.80 -3.27
C LEU A 46 7.88 7.95 -3.95
N PHE A 47 7.50 6.94 -4.73
CA PHE A 47 8.45 6.14 -5.51
C PHE A 47 9.09 6.94 -6.65
N ILE A 48 8.34 7.82 -7.31
CA ILE A 48 8.87 8.75 -8.32
C ILE A 48 9.87 9.71 -7.67
N LEU A 49 9.52 10.34 -6.54
CA LEU A 49 10.42 11.22 -5.81
C LEU A 49 11.70 10.48 -5.37
N SER A 50 11.57 9.25 -4.89
CA SER A 50 12.72 8.41 -4.51
C SER A 50 13.59 8.05 -5.72
N SER A 51 12.98 7.80 -6.87
CA SER A 51 13.68 7.52 -8.13
C SER A 51 14.44 8.74 -8.64
N VAL A 52 13.82 9.92 -8.57
CA VAL A 52 14.44 11.20 -8.94
C VAL A 52 15.60 11.52 -8.00
N TRP A 53 15.40 11.37 -6.69
CA TRP A 53 16.48 11.53 -5.71
C TRP A 53 17.64 10.58 -6.00
N TRP A 54 17.35 9.30 -6.27
CA TRP A 54 18.37 8.32 -6.59
C TRP A 54 19.17 8.68 -7.84
N TRP A 55 18.47 9.11 -8.89
CA TRP A 55 19.10 9.53 -10.15
C TRP A 55 20.16 10.62 -9.92
N PHE A 56 19.88 11.62 -9.10
CA PHE A 56 20.84 12.68 -8.77
C PHE A 56 21.94 12.23 -7.78
N SER A 57 21.67 11.20 -6.96
CA SER A 57 22.63 10.72 -5.96
C SER A 57 23.76 9.84 -6.52
N GLN A 58 23.58 9.27 -7.71
CA GLN A 58 24.54 8.37 -8.33
C GLN A 58 25.24 9.03 -9.52
N THR A 59 26.56 8.85 -9.60
CA THR A 59 27.38 9.37 -10.71
C THR A 59 27.47 8.41 -11.90
N ASP A 60 27.24 7.13 -11.67
CA ASP A 60 27.26 6.10 -12.71
C ASP A 60 25.87 5.92 -13.34
N ARG A 61 25.79 6.07 -14.67
CA ARG A 61 24.54 5.91 -15.44
C ARG A 61 23.88 4.55 -15.25
N MET A 62 24.66 3.48 -15.13
CA MET A 62 24.09 2.14 -14.94
C MET A 62 23.46 2.01 -13.56
N SER A 63 24.09 2.57 -12.53
CA SER A 63 23.56 2.60 -11.16
C SER A 63 22.30 3.46 -11.05
N GLN A 64 22.21 4.56 -11.81
CA GLN A 64 21.01 5.39 -11.89
C GLN A 64 19.81 4.59 -12.42
N TRP A 65 19.97 3.92 -13.57
CA TRP A 65 18.91 3.11 -14.17
C TRP A 65 18.48 1.93 -13.31
N LEU A 66 19.44 1.24 -12.67
CA LEU A 66 19.14 0.13 -11.76
C LEU A 66 18.28 0.57 -10.57
N GLY A 67 18.51 1.78 -10.03
CA GLY A 67 17.68 2.29 -8.95
C GLY A 67 16.26 2.62 -9.38
N ILE A 68 16.08 3.22 -10.56
CA ILE A 68 14.74 3.47 -11.11
C ILE A 68 13.98 2.15 -11.28
N LEU A 69 14.62 1.15 -11.89
CA LEU A 69 14.00 -0.17 -12.10
C LEU A 69 13.64 -0.84 -10.77
N TYR A 70 14.50 -0.73 -9.77
CA TYR A 70 14.25 -1.28 -8.45
C TYR A 70 13.05 -0.65 -7.76
N TYR A 71 12.95 0.68 -7.75
CA TYR A 71 11.79 1.39 -7.19
C TYR A 71 10.50 1.10 -7.96
N LEU A 72 10.58 0.92 -9.29
CA LEU A 72 9.44 0.55 -10.12
C LEU A 72 8.94 -0.88 -9.81
N VAL A 73 9.84 -1.85 -9.72
CA VAL A 73 9.49 -3.24 -9.34
C VAL A 73 8.93 -3.27 -7.92
N ALA A 74 9.52 -2.53 -6.98
CA ALA A 74 9.02 -2.42 -5.61
C ALA A 74 7.59 -1.84 -5.59
N PHE A 75 7.32 -0.80 -6.35
CA PHE A 75 5.98 -0.22 -6.47
C PHE A 75 4.94 -1.24 -6.95
N ILE A 76 5.26 -2.05 -7.96
CA ILE A 76 4.35 -3.08 -8.50
C ILE A 76 4.05 -4.16 -7.44
N ILE A 77 5.10 -4.67 -6.78
CA ILE A 77 4.97 -5.70 -5.74
C ILE A 77 4.13 -5.18 -4.58
N LEU A 78 4.45 -4.00 -4.06
CA LEU A 78 3.76 -3.43 -2.91
C LEU A 78 2.31 -3.03 -3.23
N SER A 79 2.04 -2.57 -4.45
CA SER A 79 0.68 -2.30 -4.89
C SER A 79 -0.15 -3.57 -4.95
N SER A 80 0.43 -4.68 -5.44
CA SER A 80 -0.20 -6.00 -5.44
C SER A 80 -0.50 -6.49 -4.02
N ILE A 81 0.46 -6.39 -3.11
CA ILE A 81 0.28 -6.77 -1.69
C ILE A 81 -0.83 -5.94 -1.05
N LYS A 82 -0.84 -4.62 -1.29
CA LYS A 82 -1.85 -3.72 -0.74
C LYS A 82 -3.26 -4.06 -1.24
N ALA A 83 -3.39 -4.41 -2.52
CA ALA A 83 -4.66 -4.88 -3.08
C ALA A 83 -5.13 -6.18 -2.43
N LEU A 84 -4.23 -7.13 -2.19
CA LEU A 84 -4.54 -8.38 -1.49
C LEU A 84 -5.00 -8.13 -0.05
N ILE A 85 -4.29 -7.30 0.71
CA ILE A 85 -4.65 -6.94 2.10
C ILE A 85 -6.04 -6.31 2.14
N LEU A 86 -6.32 -5.37 1.23
CA LEU A 86 -7.62 -4.71 1.17
C LEU A 86 -8.74 -5.71 0.82
N SER A 87 -8.47 -6.64 -0.11
CA SER A 87 -9.39 -7.72 -0.48
C SER A 87 -9.78 -8.56 0.73
N LEU A 88 -8.77 -9.01 1.49
CA LEU A 88 -8.99 -9.78 2.71
C LEU A 88 -9.77 -9.00 3.77
N MET A 89 -9.49 -7.70 3.95
CA MET A 89 -10.22 -6.85 4.90
C MET A 89 -11.71 -6.73 4.54
N ILE A 90 -12.07 -6.63 3.26
CA ILE A 90 -13.47 -6.62 2.84
C ILE A 90 -14.15 -7.94 3.15
N THR A 91 -13.53 -9.06 2.75
CA THR A 91 -14.10 -10.39 3.00
C THR A 91 -14.36 -10.60 4.49
N TRP A 92 -13.42 -10.19 5.34
CA TRP A 92 -13.58 -10.22 6.79
C TRP A 92 -14.71 -9.34 7.29
N LYS A 93 -14.81 -8.09 6.81
CA LYS A 93 -15.87 -7.17 7.21
C LYS A 93 -17.26 -7.71 6.87
N TYR A 94 -17.43 -8.23 5.65
CA TYR A 94 -18.69 -8.80 5.17
C TYR A 94 -19.10 -10.05 5.94
N SER A 95 -18.15 -10.94 6.26
CA SER A 95 -18.41 -12.13 7.09
C SER A 95 -18.95 -11.74 8.46
N LYS A 96 -18.34 -10.75 9.11
CA LYS A 96 -18.72 -10.29 10.44
C LYS A 96 -20.10 -9.62 10.48
N GLU A 97 -20.46 -8.85 9.44
CA GLU A 97 -21.77 -8.22 9.33
C GLU A 97 -22.90 -9.26 9.14
N ASN A 98 -22.64 -10.34 8.39
CA ASN A 98 -23.60 -11.43 8.22
C ASN A 98 -23.82 -12.23 9.51
N GLU A 99 -22.76 -12.56 10.25
CA GLU A 99 -22.86 -13.25 11.54
C GLU A 99 -23.66 -12.44 12.58
N LEU A 100 -23.41 -11.12 12.64
CA LEU A 100 -24.13 -10.23 13.55
C LEU A 100 -25.62 -10.15 13.18
N SER A 101 -25.93 -10.08 11.89
CA SER A 101 -27.30 -10.02 11.39
C SER A 101 -28.07 -11.32 11.68
N ALA A 102 -27.43 -12.47 11.51
CA ALA A 102 -28.02 -13.78 11.82
C ALA A 102 -28.31 -13.93 13.32
N ASN A 103 -27.38 -13.54 14.20
CA ASN A 103 -27.58 -13.61 15.65
C ASN A 103 -28.72 -12.68 16.14
N ASN A 104 -28.84 -11.48 15.56
CA ASN A 104 -29.92 -10.56 15.90
C ASN A 104 -31.30 -11.05 15.44
N GLN A 105 -31.38 -11.85 14.37
CA GLN A 105 -32.63 -12.47 13.94
C GLN A 105 -33.08 -13.54 14.93
N LEU A 106 -32.16 -14.43 15.36
CA LEU A 106 -32.45 -15.47 16.35
C LEU A 106 -32.95 -14.88 17.69
N LEU A 107 -32.34 -13.79 18.15
CA LEU A 107 -32.74 -13.08 19.38
C LEU A 107 -34.15 -12.45 19.32
N ASN A 108 -34.67 -12.15 18.13
CA ASN A 108 -36.00 -11.57 17.97
C ASN A 108 -37.11 -12.63 17.78
N GLU A 109 -36.73 -13.91 17.63
CA GLU A 109 -37.66 -15.05 17.49
C GLU A 109 -37.91 -15.79 18.82
N GLU A 110 -37.17 -15.46 19.89
CA GLU A 110 -37.38 -15.91 21.28
C GLU A 110 -38.28 -14.94 22.08
#